data_AF-A0A4P8RDZ7-F1
#
_entry.id   AF-A0A4P8RDZ7-F1
#
_cell.length_a   1.000
_cell.length_b   1.000
_cell.length_c   1.000
_cell.angle_alpha   90.00
_cell.angle_beta   90.00
_cell.angle_gamma   90.00
#
_symmetry.space_group_name_H-M   'P 1'
#
loop_
_entity.id
_entity.type
_entity.pdbx_description
1 polymer ?
#
loop_
_entity_poly.entity_id
_entity_poly.type
_entity_poly.pdbx_seq_one_letter_code
_entity_poly.pdbx_strand_id
1 'polypeptide(L)'
;MASNLMTKSADAPKANAARVKQKEQAPKPKIRVKKGAGLFHYVNKFTNVDSLFEEGVPLKYLPYILFLTFITLFYIGNTHYAEKTIRRIDKIKVETEDLRADYTTLASEYMEASKQSEVARNVVPLGLVESSSPPYQVEVPADEY
;
A
#
# COMPACT_ATOMS: atom_id res chain seq x y z
N MET A 1 -54.82 24.61 8.63
CA MET A 1 -55.89 23.83 9.29
C MET A 1 -55.49 22.37 9.16
N ALA A 2 -54.88 21.81 10.21
CA ALA A 2 -55.51 20.84 11.14
C ALA A 2 -55.85 19.51 10.42
N SER A 3 -55.46 18.33 10.86
CA SER A 3 -54.75 17.85 12.05
C SER A 3 -54.65 16.33 11.87
N ASN A 4 -53.51 15.73 12.22
CA ASN A 4 -53.39 14.29 12.42
C ASN A 4 -54.46 13.82 13.40
N LEU A 5 -55.27 12.83 12.99
CA LEU A 5 -56.20 12.14 13.88
C LEU A 5 -55.69 10.72 14.10
N MET A 6 -55.17 10.52 15.31
CA MET A 6 -54.99 9.22 15.95
C MET A 6 -56.36 8.59 16.27
N THR A 7 -56.50 7.30 16.02
CA THR A 7 -57.37 6.36 16.77
C THR A 7 -56.63 5.02 16.78
N LYS A 8 -55.82 4.70 17.79
CA LYS A 8 -56.12 4.18 19.14
C LYS A 8 -56.59 2.70 19.13
N SER A 9 -55.73 1.87 19.76
CA SER A 9 -55.93 0.58 20.48
C SER A 9 -56.68 -0.55 19.76
N ALA A 10 -56.01 -1.64 19.42
CA ALA A 10 -55.78 -2.82 20.28
C ALA A 10 -57.08 -3.59 20.57
N ASP A 11 -57.16 -4.82 20.06
CA ASP A 11 -57.58 -5.99 20.85
C ASP A 11 -57.52 -7.27 19.99
N ALA A 12 -56.77 -8.26 20.47
CA ALA A 12 -56.75 -9.61 19.96
C ALA A 12 -57.46 -10.54 20.96
N PRO A 13 -58.37 -11.42 20.51
CA PRO A 13 -58.68 -12.62 21.24
C PRO A 13 -58.05 -13.85 20.59
N LYS A 14 -57.35 -14.58 21.47
CA LYS A 14 -56.69 -15.88 21.32
C LYS A 14 -57.60 -16.93 20.67
N ALA A 15 -57.01 -17.79 19.83
CA ALA A 15 -57.15 -19.26 19.93
C ALA A 15 -56.23 -19.97 18.94
N ASN A 16 -55.06 -20.38 19.42
CA ASN A 16 -54.25 -21.40 18.76
C ASN A 16 -54.88 -22.77 19.01
N ALA A 17 -55.47 -23.38 17.99
CA ALA A 17 -55.82 -24.80 18.00
C ALA A 17 -55.91 -25.37 16.59
N ALA A 18 -54.76 -25.53 15.93
CA ALA A 18 -54.60 -26.50 14.85
C ALA A 18 -53.12 -26.85 14.68
N ARG A 19 -52.68 -27.85 15.44
CA ARG A 19 -51.39 -28.53 15.30
C ARG A 19 -51.40 -29.31 14.00
N VAL A 20 -50.67 -28.86 12.98
CA VAL A 20 -50.36 -29.69 11.80
C VAL A 20 -48.93 -29.41 11.31
N LYS A 21 -48.14 -30.48 11.33
CA LYS A 21 -46.83 -30.74 10.71
C LYS A 21 -45.57 -30.19 11.39
N GLN A 22 -44.91 -31.12 12.09
CA GLN A 22 -43.47 -31.14 12.33
C GLN A 22 -42.71 -30.67 11.07
N LYS A 23 -41.93 -29.59 11.20
CA LYS A 23 -40.78 -29.37 10.33
C LYS A 23 -39.79 -30.50 10.59
N GLU A 24 -39.66 -31.35 9.60
CA GLU A 24 -38.58 -32.31 9.46
C GLU A 24 -37.25 -31.57 9.65
N GLN A 25 -36.52 -31.96 10.70
CA GLN A 25 -35.21 -31.42 11.01
C GLN A 25 -34.26 -31.87 9.91
N ALA A 26 -33.90 -30.97 8.99
CA ALA A 26 -32.78 -31.18 8.10
C ALA A 26 -31.54 -31.52 8.96
N PRO A 27 -30.83 -32.63 8.71
CA PRO A 27 -29.66 -32.98 9.49
C PRO A 27 -28.60 -31.90 9.27
N LYS A 28 -28.16 -31.25 10.35
CA LYS A 28 -27.03 -30.30 10.33
C LYS A 28 -25.87 -30.95 9.56
N PRO A 29 -25.25 -30.27 8.58
CA PRO A 29 -24.12 -30.86 7.86
C PRO A 29 -23.01 -31.13 8.88
N LYS A 30 -22.73 -32.41 9.13
CA LYS A 30 -21.51 -32.82 9.83
C LYS A 30 -20.37 -32.25 9.01
N ILE A 31 -19.61 -31.31 9.56
CA ILE A 31 -18.39 -30.78 8.94
C ILE A 31 -17.44 -31.98 8.81
N ARG A 32 -17.50 -32.65 7.66
CA ARG A 32 -16.53 -33.67 7.29
C ARG A 32 -15.28 -32.91 6.91
N VAL A 33 -14.38 -32.73 7.88
CA VAL A 33 -13.00 -32.33 7.59
C VAL A 33 -12.43 -33.46 6.75
N LYS A 34 -12.43 -33.30 5.42
CA LYS A 34 -11.77 -34.23 4.51
C LYS A 34 -10.30 -34.23 4.95
N LYS A 35 -9.80 -35.36 5.45
CA LYS A 35 -8.36 -35.59 5.65
C LYS A 35 -7.71 -35.48 4.26
N GLY A 36 -7.32 -34.27 3.90
CA GLY A 36 -6.71 -33.97 2.61
C GLY A 36 -5.35 -34.64 2.55
N ALA A 37 -5.04 -35.25 1.41
CA ALA A 37 -3.70 -35.63 1.01
C ALA A 37 -2.84 -34.37 0.79
N GLY A 38 -2.69 -33.55 1.83
CA GLY A 38 -1.74 -32.46 1.90
C GLY A 38 -0.35 -33.02 2.14
N LEU A 39 0.66 -32.22 1.85
CA LEU A 39 2.10 -32.53 1.90
C LEU A 39 2.55 -33.39 3.10
N PHE A 40 1.83 -33.32 4.22
CA PHE A 40 1.95 -34.21 5.38
C PHE A 40 1.88 -35.71 5.05
N HIS A 41 1.01 -36.16 4.14
CA HIS A 41 0.91 -37.59 3.79
C HIS A 41 2.18 -38.10 3.10
N TYR A 42 2.80 -37.28 2.25
CA TYR A 42 4.07 -37.64 1.61
C TYR A 42 5.21 -37.66 2.63
N VAL A 43 5.27 -36.67 3.52
CA VAL A 43 6.25 -36.64 4.61
C VAL A 43 6.08 -37.86 5.54
N ASN A 44 4.86 -38.22 5.93
CA ASN A 44 4.60 -39.43 6.72
C ASN A 44 5.04 -40.70 5.99
N LYS A 45 4.82 -40.79 4.68
CA LYS A 45 5.20 -41.97 3.89
C LYS A 45 6.72 -42.19 3.81
N PHE A 46 7.51 -41.11 3.76
CA PHE A 46 8.97 -41.23 3.68
C PHE A 46 9.65 -41.30 5.05
N THR A 47 9.03 -40.74 6.08
CA THR A 47 9.70 -40.54 7.38
C THR A 47 9.04 -41.32 8.52
N ASN A 48 7.90 -42.01 8.31
CA ASN A 48 7.13 -42.74 9.34
C ASN A 48 7.04 -41.94 10.66
N VAL A 49 6.67 -40.66 10.54
CA VAL A 49 6.70 -39.72 11.67
C VAL A 49 5.83 -40.23 12.84
N ASP A 50 4.72 -40.89 12.56
CA ASP A 50 3.81 -41.44 13.57
C ASP A 50 4.53 -42.46 14.48
N SER A 51 5.37 -43.34 13.90
CA SER A 51 6.18 -44.30 14.67
C SER A 51 7.30 -43.62 15.47
N LEU A 52 7.90 -42.55 14.93
CA LEU A 52 8.96 -41.78 15.60
C LEU A 52 8.42 -40.93 16.76
N PHE A 53 7.15 -40.54 16.73
CA PHE A 53 6.51 -39.80 17.82
C PHE A 53 5.96 -40.73 18.92
N GLU A 54 5.52 -41.96 18.59
CA GLU A 54 5.07 -42.96 19.57
C GLU A 54 6.22 -43.54 20.40
N GLU A 55 7.38 -43.84 19.78
CA GLU A 55 8.57 -44.34 20.49
C GLU A 55 9.44 -43.22 21.10
N GLY A 56 9.08 -41.96 20.85
CA GLY A 56 9.81 -40.78 21.28
C GLY A 56 10.89 -40.36 20.29
N VAL A 57 10.97 -39.05 20.00
CA VAL A 57 11.89 -38.51 19.00
C VAL A 57 13.34 -38.76 19.42
N PRO A 58 14.15 -39.47 18.62
CA PRO A 58 15.55 -39.72 18.98
C PRO A 58 16.31 -38.40 19.08
N LEU A 59 17.04 -38.21 20.18
CA LEU A 59 17.83 -36.98 20.46
C LEU A 59 18.83 -36.62 19.35
N LYS A 60 19.19 -37.60 18.51
CA LYS A 60 20.07 -37.42 17.34
C LYS A 60 19.46 -36.52 16.25
N TYR A 61 18.14 -36.49 16.08
CA TYR A 61 17.46 -35.69 15.05
C TYR A 61 17.08 -34.28 15.53
N LEU A 62 17.04 -34.07 16.85
CA LEU A 62 16.71 -32.80 17.47
C LEU A 62 17.55 -31.61 16.96
N PRO A 63 18.89 -31.68 16.84
CA PRO A 63 19.68 -30.56 16.33
C PRO A 63 19.39 -30.24 14.85
N TYR A 64 19.07 -31.24 14.03
CA TYR A 64 18.77 -31.04 12.61
C TYR A 64 17.41 -30.34 12.41
N ILE A 65 16.39 -30.72 13.17
CA ILE A 65 15.07 -30.09 13.11
C ILE A 65 15.14 -28.64 13.61
N LEU A 66 15.90 -28.40 14.68
CA LEU A 66 16.13 -27.05 15.20
C LEU A 66 16.82 -26.17 14.17
N PHE A 67 17.85 -26.69 13.49
CA PHE A 67 18.53 -25.98 12.41
C PHE A 67 17.60 -25.63 11.24
N LEU A 68 16.74 -26.58 10.81
CA LEU A 68 15.77 -26.33 9.74
C LEU A 68 14.74 -25.28 10.14
N THR A 69 14.27 -25.34 11.39
CA THR A 69 13.34 -24.37 11.97
C THR A 69 13.98 -22.99 12.02
N PHE A 70 15.24 -22.91 12.43
CA PHE A 70 16.01 -21.66 12.46
C PHE A 70 16.13 -21.02 11.08
N ILE A 71 16.50 -21.79 10.05
CA ILE A 71 16.55 -21.30 8.66
C ILE A 71 15.19 -20.81 8.20
N THR A 72 14.14 -21.56 8.50
CA THR A 72 12.76 -21.19 8.11
C THR A 72 12.35 -19.88 8.77
N LEU A 73 12.63 -19.71 10.06
CA LEU A 73 12.34 -18.49 10.80
C LEU A 73 13.15 -17.31 10.25
N PHE A 74 14.44 -17.53 9.95
CA PHE A 74 15.31 -16.54 9.34
C PHE A 74 14.79 -16.10 7.96
N TYR A 75 14.31 -17.05 7.14
CA TYR A 75 13.75 -16.78 5.82
C TYR A 75 12.48 -15.94 5.90
N ILE A 76 11.55 -16.28 6.79
CA ILE A 76 10.33 -15.50 7.01
C ILE A 76 10.68 -14.09 7.47
N GLY A 77 11.63 -13.96 8.40
CA GLY A 77 12.13 -12.67 8.88
C GLY A 77 12.73 -11.82 7.75
N ASN A 78 13.58 -12.42 6.91
CA ASN A 78 14.20 -11.74 5.76
C ASN A 78 13.15 -11.30 4.74
N THR A 79 12.16 -12.14 4.46
CA THR A 79 11.05 -11.82 3.54
C THR A 79 10.26 -10.61 4.03
N HIS A 80 9.93 -10.56 5.33
CA HIS A 80 9.21 -9.40 5.89
C HIS A 80 10.04 -8.11 5.83
N TYR A 81 11.37 -8.21 5.99
CA TYR A 81 12.27 -7.07 5.83
C TYR A 81 12.36 -6.60 4.37
N ALA A 82 12.42 -7.54 3.43
CA ALA A 82 12.44 -7.24 2.00
C ALA A 82 11.16 -6.51 1.57
N GLU A 83 9.99 -6.98 2.00
CA GLU A 83 8.72 -6.30 1.69
C GLU A 83 8.66 -4.86 2.24
N LYS A 84 9.15 -4.62 3.46
CA LYS A 84 9.20 -3.27 4.02
C LYS A 84 10.14 -2.37 3.22
N THR A 85 11.27 -2.92 2.80
CA THR A 85 12.27 -2.20 2.00
C THR A 85 11.71 -1.85 0.62
N ILE A 86 11.05 -2.80 -0.07
CA ILE A 86 10.41 -2.55 -1.36
C ILE A 86 9.36 -1.43 -1.25
N ARG A 87 8.47 -1.50 -0.26
CA ARG A 87 7.47 -0.43 -0.03
C ARG A 87 8.10 0.93 0.25
N ARG A 88 9.28 0.97 0.88
CA ARG A 88 10.02 2.22 1.11
C ARG A 88 10.63 2.75 -0.18
N ILE A 89 11.22 1.87 -0.99
CA ILE A 89 11.79 2.22 -2.29
C ILE A 89 10.72 2.84 -3.19
N ASP A 90 9.54 2.22 -3.26
CA ASP A 90 8.44 2.73 -4.09
C ASP A 90 8.01 4.14 -3.67
N LYS A 91 7.91 4.41 -2.36
CA LYS A 91 7.57 5.74 -1.84
C LYS A 91 8.62 6.79 -2.21
N ILE A 92 9.89 6.49 -1.93
CA ILE A 92 11.01 7.40 -2.22
C ILE A 92 11.10 7.68 -3.73
N LYS A 93 10.82 6.67 -4.56
CA LYS A 93 10.80 6.83 -6.01
C LYS A 93 9.74 7.83 -6.45
N VAL A 94 8.51 7.70 -5.95
CA VAL A 94 7.43 8.65 -6.22
C VAL A 94 7.82 10.06 -5.77
N GLU A 95 8.32 10.21 -4.54
CA GLU A 95 8.77 11.51 -4.02
C GLU A 95 9.88 12.14 -4.89
N THR A 96 10.78 11.33 -5.43
CA THR A 96 11.85 11.79 -6.32
C THR A 96 11.31 12.22 -7.70
N GLU A 97 10.34 11.48 -8.23
CA GLU A 97 9.68 11.81 -9.50
C GLU A 97 8.87 13.10 -9.38
N ASP A 98 8.13 13.28 -8.28
CA ASP A 98 7.38 14.51 -7.98
C ASP A 98 8.34 15.71 -7.85
N LEU A 99 9.41 15.57 -7.06
CA LEU A 99 10.39 16.64 -6.89
C LEU A 99 11.08 17.02 -8.21
N ARG A 100 11.33 16.04 -9.08
CA ARG A 100 11.90 16.28 -10.42
C ARG A 100 10.93 17.02 -11.32
N ALA A 101 9.63 16.71 -11.25
CA ALA A 101 8.60 17.43 -11.98
C ALA A 101 8.53 18.89 -11.52
N ASP A 102 8.52 19.13 -10.20
CA ASP A 102 8.50 20.47 -9.62
C ASP A 102 9.71 21.31 -10.04
N TYR A 103 10.92 20.72 -9.96
CA TYR A 103 12.13 21.39 -10.42
C TYR A 103 12.06 21.78 -11.90
N THR A 104 11.57 20.87 -12.75
CA THR A 104 11.50 21.12 -14.19
C THR A 104 10.50 22.22 -14.52
N THR A 105 9.36 22.24 -13.83
CA THR A 105 8.35 23.29 -13.93
C THR A 105 8.92 24.64 -13.48
N LEU A 106 9.50 24.69 -12.27
CA LEU A 106 10.08 25.91 -11.71
C LEU A 106 11.23 26.45 -12.58
N ALA A 107 12.09 25.57 -13.10
CA ALA A 107 13.15 25.96 -14.01
C ALA A 107 12.58 26.58 -15.30
N SER A 108 11.50 26.01 -15.84
CA SER A 108 10.84 26.53 -17.04
C SER A 108 10.20 27.89 -16.81
N GLU A 109 9.50 28.07 -15.67
CA GLU A 109 8.94 29.37 -15.26
C GLU A 109 10.03 30.42 -15.04
N TYR A 110 11.14 30.04 -14.39
CA TYR A 110 12.29 30.93 -14.22
C TYR A 110 12.91 31.33 -15.56
N MET A 111 13.08 30.38 -16.49
CA MET A 111 13.58 30.66 -17.83
C MET A 111 12.63 31.59 -18.60
N GLU A 112 11.31 31.43 -18.43
CA GLU A 112 10.33 32.31 -19.05
C GLU A 112 10.38 33.72 -18.45
N ALA A 113 10.41 33.84 -17.12
CA ALA A 113 10.51 35.13 -16.43
C ALA A 113 11.83 35.85 -16.71
N SER A 114 12.91 35.12 -16.99
CA SER A 114 14.22 35.68 -17.35
C SER A 114 14.38 36.01 -18.83
N LYS A 115 13.39 35.72 -19.69
CA LYS A 115 13.41 36.16 -21.09
C LYS A 115 13.46 37.68 -21.16
N GLN A 116 14.32 38.21 -22.04
CA GLN A 116 14.50 39.65 -22.25
C GLN A 116 13.17 40.37 -22.54
N SER A 117 12.28 39.74 -23.32
CA SER A 117 10.95 40.28 -23.63
C SER A 117 10.01 40.38 -22.41
N GLU A 118 10.03 39.39 -21.51
CA GLU A 118 9.22 39.39 -20.29
C GLU A 118 9.79 40.37 -19.26
N VAL A 119 11.11 40.41 -19.10
CA VAL A 119 11.80 41.40 -18.27
C VAL A 119 11.51 42.81 -18.79
N ALA A 120 11.66 43.08 -20.08
CA ALA A 120 11.38 44.37 -20.70
C ALA A 120 9.92 44.81 -20.44
N ARG A 121 8.96 43.89 -20.59
CA ARG A 121 7.53 44.13 -20.31
C ARG A 121 7.28 44.46 -18.83
N ASN A 122 7.94 43.77 -17.91
CA ASN A 122 7.80 43.99 -16.46
C ASN A 122 8.43 45.30 -15.99
N VAL A 123 9.45 45.82 -16.68
CA VAL A 123 10.12 47.08 -16.34
C VAL A 123 9.58 48.31 -17.08
N VAL A 124 8.62 48.15 -18.01
CA VAL A 124 7.88 49.26 -18.64
C VAL A 124 7.33 50.29 -17.63
N PRO A 125 6.66 49.91 -16.52
CA PRO A 125 6.18 50.88 -15.54
C PRO A 125 7.30 51.64 -14.83
N LEU A 126 8.53 51.14 -14.85
CA LEU A 126 9.72 51.82 -14.32
C LEU A 126 10.35 52.77 -15.36
N GLY A 127 9.80 52.85 -16.57
CA GLY A 127 10.28 53.72 -17.65
C GLY A 127 11.58 53.25 -18.31
N LEU A 128 11.99 52.00 -18.06
CA LEU A 128 13.18 51.41 -18.65
C LEU A 128 12.88 50.88 -20.06
N VAL A 129 13.82 51.08 -20.99
CA VAL A 129 13.69 50.71 -22.41
C VAL A 129 14.79 49.73 -22.80
N GLU A 130 14.46 48.77 -23.66
CA GLU A 130 15.42 47.78 -24.15
C GLU A 130 16.52 48.44 -24.99
N SER A 131 17.78 48.10 -24.71
CA SER A 131 18.92 48.63 -25.45
C SER A 131 19.09 47.85 -26.76
N SER A 132 18.62 48.43 -27.87
CA SER A 132 18.75 47.82 -29.21
C SER A 132 20.15 48.01 -29.84
N SER A 133 20.99 48.88 -29.27
CA SER A 133 22.35 49.14 -29.72
C SER A 133 23.37 48.52 -28.76
N PRO A 134 24.48 47.94 -29.27
CA PRO A 134 25.55 47.42 -28.43
C PRO A 134 26.21 48.55 -27.61
N PRO A 135 26.71 48.25 -26.40
CA PRO A 135 27.37 49.24 -25.55
C PRO A 135 28.69 49.71 -26.16
N TYR A 136 29.03 50.98 -25.93
CA TYR A 136 30.32 51.53 -26.34
C TYR A 136 31.43 50.98 -25.45
N GLN A 137 32.39 50.30 -26.06
CA GLN A 137 33.62 49.91 -25.38
C GLN A 137 34.54 51.14 -25.31
N VAL A 138 34.80 51.62 -24.09
CA VAL A 138 35.77 52.69 -23.86
C VAL A 138 37.15 52.05 -23.77
N GLU A 139 37.92 52.11 -24.85
CA GLU A 139 39.33 51.76 -24.83
C GLU A 139 40.12 52.99 -24.34
N VAL A 140 40.81 52.84 -23.21
CA VAL A 140 41.72 53.87 -22.71
C VAL A 140 43.06 53.68 -23.44
N PRO A 141 43.50 54.64 -24.28
CA PRO A 141 44.79 54.53 -24.95
C PRO A 141 45.92 54.52 -23.92
N ALA A 142 46.91 53.64 -24.11
CA ALA A 142 48.02 53.41 -23.18
C ALA A 142 49.08 54.54 -23.16
N ASP A 143 48.87 55.66 -23.87
CA ASP A 143 49.91 56.65 -24.15
C ASP A 143 49.51 58.11 -23.85
N GLU A 144 48.75 58.36 -22.78
CA GLU A 144 48.86 59.64 -22.07
C GLU A 144 49.20 59.35 -20.60
N TYR A 145 50.52 59.31 -20.38
CA TYR A 145 51.24 59.13 -19.12
C TYR A 145 50.99 60.25 -18.12
#